data_AF-A0A2H6JMY7-F1
#
_entry.id   AF-A0A2H6JMY7-F1
#
_cell.length_a   1.000
_cell.length_b   1.000
_cell.length_c   1.000
_cell.angle_alpha   90.00
_cell.angle_beta   90.00
_cell.angle_gamma   90.00
#
_symmetry.space_group_name_H-M   'P 1'
#
loop_
_entity.id
_entity.type
_entity.pdbx_description
1 polymer ?
#
loop_
_entity_poly.entity_id
_entity_poly.type
_entity_poly.pdbx_seq_one_letter_code
_entity_poly.pdbx_strand_id
1 'polypeptide(L)'
;MRMVRTGGLRSIYAVYSGRVRMGAVELLRNNKAFSMIISSRFFSHAMIFLIMAVILLGSVPPVIAGQGGTDFLSDEFYTDQPGSVETADPLESLNRVVFTFNDRMYTWVMEPVARGYSHVLPSDIRSCFSTFFRNLLEPVRFINTLLQGRFTDSGTVLVRFLINSTCGIYGFADVAAREFNFPPVEATLGQTLATWGVGDGCYLVVPLYGSSTLRDFAGVVVDGFGMTPYYYPWTNDLGVMAGVYLGKETNRLSLHLGEYEELKKLSFDPYVALRDAYFQYRRKHFTSPGTMWE
;
A
#
# COMPACT_ATOMS: atom_id res chain seq x y z
N MET A 1 63.74 11.62 18.75
CA MET A 1 63.76 12.97 18.12
C MET A 1 64.04 12.74 16.64
N ARG A 2 63.23 13.07 15.62
CA ARG A 2 62.07 13.94 15.41
C ARG A 2 61.32 13.40 14.16
N MET A 3 60.00 13.61 14.11
CA MET A 3 59.11 13.26 13.00
C MET A 3 59.50 13.91 11.66
N VAL A 4 59.29 13.20 10.54
CA VAL A 4 59.26 13.76 9.18
C VAL A 4 57.83 13.73 8.65
N ARG A 5 57.36 14.90 8.18
CA ARG A 5 56.00 15.23 7.70
C ARG A 5 55.71 14.60 6.34
N THR A 6 54.52 13.99 6.19
CA THR A 6 53.88 13.67 4.90
C THR A 6 52.56 14.44 4.77
N GLY A 7 52.65 15.72 4.37
CA GLY A 7 51.50 16.64 4.23
C GLY A 7 51.08 16.97 2.80
N GLY A 8 51.62 16.30 1.77
CA GLY A 8 51.47 16.73 0.37
C GLY A 8 50.29 16.14 -0.41
N LEU A 9 49.89 14.89 -0.15
CA LEU A 9 48.94 14.18 -1.03
C LEU A 9 47.46 14.39 -0.69
N ARG A 10 47.11 14.79 0.54
CA ARG A 10 45.71 15.06 0.93
C ARG A 10 45.16 16.38 0.37
N SER A 11 46.02 17.32 -0.04
CA SER A 11 45.59 18.62 -0.54
C SER A 11 45.11 18.60 -2.00
N ILE A 12 45.66 17.72 -2.85
CA ILE A 12 45.37 17.73 -4.29
C ILE A 12 44.03 17.03 -4.59
N TYR A 13 43.73 15.93 -3.89
CA TYR A 13 42.44 15.21 -4.01
C TYR A 13 41.25 16.00 -3.46
N ALA A 14 41.44 16.81 -2.41
CA ALA A 14 40.39 17.66 -1.87
C ALA A 14 40.02 18.82 -2.83
N VAL A 15 41.01 19.37 -3.54
CA VAL A 15 40.80 20.46 -4.49
C VAL A 15 40.18 19.96 -5.81
N TYR A 16 40.55 18.76 -6.29
CA TYR A 16 39.96 18.17 -7.49
C TYR A 16 38.53 17.66 -7.26
N SER A 17 38.26 16.98 -6.13
CA SER A 17 36.90 16.50 -5.83
C SER A 17 35.91 17.64 -5.52
N GLY A 18 36.39 18.74 -4.92
CA GLY A 18 35.59 19.94 -4.68
C GLY A 18 35.22 20.69 -5.97
N ARG A 19 36.15 20.83 -6.93
CA ARG A 19 35.88 21.50 -8.22
C ARG A 19 34.98 20.68 -9.14
N VAL A 20 35.11 19.36 -9.17
CA VAL A 20 34.23 18.51 -10.00
C VAL A 20 32.81 18.46 -9.44
N ARG A 21 32.64 18.41 -8.11
CA ARG A 21 31.31 18.53 -7.48
C ARG A 21 30.70 19.92 -7.67
N MET A 22 31.48 20.99 -7.57
CA MET A 22 30.97 22.34 -7.85
C MET A 22 30.59 22.51 -9.32
N GLY A 23 31.43 22.08 -10.27
CA GLY A 23 31.13 22.21 -11.70
C GLY A 23 29.90 21.43 -12.16
N ALA A 24 29.66 20.22 -11.62
CA ALA A 24 28.46 19.44 -11.94
C ALA A 24 27.18 20.05 -11.34
N VAL A 25 27.25 20.59 -10.12
CA VAL A 25 26.12 21.28 -9.46
C VAL A 25 25.81 22.61 -10.17
N GLU A 26 26.82 23.30 -10.66
CA GLU A 26 26.70 24.59 -11.35
C GLU A 26 26.19 24.41 -12.80
N LEU A 27 26.56 23.31 -13.47
CA LEU A 27 25.99 22.89 -14.76
C LEU A 27 24.51 22.48 -14.66
N LEU A 28 24.10 21.81 -13.57
CA LEU A 28 22.69 21.50 -13.31
C LEU A 28 21.87 22.74 -12.96
N ARG A 29 22.47 23.70 -12.24
CA ARG A 29 21.82 24.95 -11.83
C ARG A 29 21.61 25.93 -13.00
N ASN A 30 22.53 25.98 -13.96
CA ASN A 30 22.44 26.89 -15.12
C ASN A 30 21.73 26.30 -16.34
N ASN A 31 21.36 25.02 -16.30
CA ASN A 31 20.58 24.44 -17.38
C ASN A 31 19.13 24.92 -17.27
N LYS A 32 18.80 25.96 -18.06
CA LYS A 32 17.44 26.55 -18.12
C LYS A 32 16.37 25.49 -18.36
N ALA A 33 16.66 24.38 -19.04
CA ALA A 33 15.73 23.26 -19.19
C ALA A 33 15.43 22.56 -17.86
N PHE A 34 16.43 22.35 -17.00
CA PHE A 34 16.27 21.69 -15.70
C PHE A 34 15.55 22.60 -14.69
N SER A 35 15.90 23.88 -14.68
CA SER A 35 15.17 24.91 -13.90
C SER A 35 13.72 25.06 -14.37
N MET A 36 13.44 24.95 -15.67
CA MET A 36 12.11 25.08 -16.24
C MET A 36 11.25 23.82 -16.05
N ILE A 37 11.86 22.63 -16.00
CA ILE A 37 11.18 21.38 -15.64
C ILE A 37 10.72 21.44 -14.18
N ILE A 38 11.60 21.86 -13.26
CA ILE A 38 11.28 21.97 -11.81
C ILE A 38 10.31 23.12 -11.52
N SER A 39 10.39 24.24 -12.27
CA SER A 39 9.51 25.40 -12.08
C SER A 39 8.18 25.31 -12.84
N SER A 40 7.97 24.27 -13.65
CA SER A 40 6.72 24.12 -14.38
C SER A 40 5.59 23.86 -13.39
N ARG A 41 4.48 24.59 -13.51
CA ARG A 41 3.27 24.30 -12.71
C ARG A 41 2.90 22.82 -12.85
N PHE A 42 3.16 22.20 -14.00
CA PHE A 42 2.98 20.76 -14.23
C PHE A 42 3.79 19.88 -13.25
N PHE A 43 5.09 20.11 -13.07
CA PHE A 43 5.90 19.33 -12.11
C PHE A 43 5.48 19.57 -10.67
N SER A 44 5.09 20.81 -10.33
CA SER A 44 4.55 21.13 -9.01
C SER A 44 3.20 20.44 -8.76
N HIS A 45 2.31 20.38 -9.75
CA HIS A 45 1.03 19.67 -9.64
C HIS A 45 1.21 18.15 -9.67
N ALA A 46 2.17 17.62 -10.44
CA ALA A 46 2.51 16.20 -10.47
C ALA A 46 3.16 15.75 -9.16
N MET A 47 3.99 16.58 -8.54
CA MET A 47 4.59 16.31 -7.23
C MET A 47 3.57 16.47 -6.11
N ILE A 48 2.69 17.47 -6.17
CA ILE A 48 1.52 17.56 -5.27
C ILE A 48 0.63 16.34 -5.49
N PHE A 49 0.34 15.92 -6.71
CA PHE A 49 -0.43 14.71 -7.03
C PHE A 49 0.23 13.44 -6.52
N LEU A 50 1.56 13.32 -6.60
CA LEU A 50 2.33 12.21 -6.04
C LEU A 50 2.31 12.24 -4.51
N ILE A 51 2.44 13.40 -3.89
CA ILE A 51 2.32 13.60 -2.44
C ILE A 51 0.88 13.30 -1.99
N MET A 52 -0.12 13.71 -2.79
CA MET A 52 -1.52 13.38 -2.61
C MET A 52 -1.74 11.89 -2.74
N ALA A 53 -1.15 11.23 -3.73
CA ALA A 53 -1.19 9.78 -3.86
C ALA A 53 -0.54 9.12 -2.64
N VAL A 54 0.65 9.53 -2.20
CA VAL A 54 1.33 8.95 -1.05
C VAL A 54 0.58 9.20 0.28
N ILE A 55 -0.01 10.38 0.46
CA ILE A 55 -0.81 10.73 1.64
C ILE A 55 -2.18 10.04 1.61
N LEU A 56 -2.80 9.88 0.44
CA LEU A 56 -4.06 9.16 0.22
C LEU A 56 -3.88 7.64 0.05
N LEU A 57 -2.64 7.14 0.13
CA LEU A 57 -2.32 5.72 0.02
C LEU A 57 -1.64 5.15 1.26
N GLY A 58 -1.36 5.87 2.36
CA GLY A 58 -0.83 5.26 3.60
C GLY A 58 -1.78 5.04 4.78
N SER A 59 -1.84 3.93 5.53
CA SER A 59 -1.03 2.70 5.66
C SER A 59 -1.83 1.52 6.16
N VAL A 60 -1.57 0.33 5.63
CA VAL A 60 -1.31 -0.98 6.26
C VAL A 60 -1.08 -1.87 5.04
N PRO A 61 0.06 -2.60 4.93
CA PRO A 61 0.22 -3.60 3.89
C PRO A 61 -1.05 -4.46 3.81
N PRO A 62 -1.60 -4.75 2.62
CA PRO A 62 -2.81 -5.57 2.46
C PRO A 62 -2.78 -6.87 3.31
N VAL A 63 -1.56 -7.32 3.59
CA VAL A 63 -1.16 -8.46 4.42
C VAL A 63 -1.62 -8.40 5.87
N ILE A 64 -1.42 -7.27 6.57
CA ILE A 64 -1.74 -7.16 8.00
C ILE A 64 -3.22 -6.82 8.15
N ALA A 65 -3.78 -6.04 7.24
CA ALA A 65 -5.20 -5.77 7.22
C ALA A 65 -5.96 -6.85 6.43
N GLY A 66 -5.75 -8.12 6.77
CA GLY A 66 -6.35 -9.29 6.11
C GLY A 66 -7.87 -9.18 6.02
N GLN A 67 -8.37 -8.47 5.01
CA GLN A 67 -9.78 -8.44 4.66
C GLN A 67 -10.12 -9.82 4.08
N GLY A 68 -10.57 -10.72 4.96
CA GLY A 68 -10.86 -12.11 4.59
C GLY A 68 -10.51 -13.16 5.65
N GLY A 69 -10.10 -12.80 6.87
CA GLY A 69 -9.82 -13.79 7.92
C GLY A 69 -8.51 -14.56 7.72
N THR A 70 -7.56 -14.00 6.97
CA THR A 70 -6.21 -14.57 6.86
C THR A 70 -5.40 -14.18 8.09
N ASP A 71 -5.22 -15.14 9.00
CA ASP A 71 -4.33 -14.99 10.15
C ASP A 71 -2.88 -15.19 9.71
N PHE A 72 -2.16 -14.08 9.53
CA PHE A 72 -0.75 -14.07 9.13
C PHE A 72 0.20 -14.40 10.28
N LEU A 73 -0.31 -14.60 11.50
CA LEU A 73 0.44 -15.11 12.64
C LEU A 73 0.26 -16.63 12.79
N SER A 74 -0.68 -17.23 12.07
CA SER A 74 -0.87 -18.69 12.08
C SER A 74 0.28 -19.42 11.37
N ASP A 75 0.72 -20.54 11.95
CA ASP A 75 1.72 -21.41 11.32
C ASP A 75 1.21 -21.94 9.97
N GLU A 76 -0.10 -22.20 9.85
CA GLU A 76 -0.77 -22.62 8.61
C GLU A 76 -0.56 -21.62 7.46
N PHE A 77 -0.39 -20.33 7.78
CA PHE A 77 -0.10 -19.33 6.78
C PHE A 77 1.24 -19.59 6.06
N TYR A 78 2.26 -20.02 6.83
CA TYR A 78 3.63 -20.19 6.36
C TYR A 78 3.99 -21.63 5.96
N THR A 79 3.15 -22.62 6.22
CA THR A 79 3.44 -24.04 5.91
C THR A 79 3.32 -24.40 4.43
N ASP A 80 2.63 -23.59 3.62
CA ASP A 80 2.32 -23.88 2.22
C ASP A 80 3.41 -23.35 1.26
N GLN A 81 4.66 -23.82 1.44
CA GLN A 81 5.82 -23.38 0.66
C GLN A 81 6.28 -24.42 -0.38
N PRO A 82 5.93 -24.27 -1.66
CA PRO A 82 6.75 -24.83 -2.73
C PRO A 82 7.96 -23.92 -2.95
N GLY A 83 8.97 -24.03 -2.08
CA GLY A 83 10.23 -23.30 -2.17
C GLY A 83 10.11 -21.79 -1.93
N SER A 84 11.07 -21.21 -1.22
CA SER A 84 11.27 -19.77 -1.18
C SER A 84 11.57 -19.29 -2.61
N VAL A 85 10.54 -18.88 -3.35
CA VAL A 85 10.75 -18.11 -4.57
C VAL A 85 11.45 -16.84 -4.10
N GLU A 86 12.77 -16.78 -4.30
CA GLU A 86 13.54 -15.55 -4.17
C GLU A 86 12.87 -14.53 -5.06
N THR A 87 11.97 -13.76 -4.47
CA THR A 87 11.40 -12.67 -5.21
C THR A 87 12.52 -11.66 -5.37
N ALA A 88 12.92 -11.44 -6.62
CA ALA A 88 13.90 -10.43 -6.95
C ALA A 88 13.46 -9.09 -6.33
N ASP A 89 14.28 -8.59 -5.41
CA ASP A 89 14.16 -7.27 -4.81
C ASP A 89 15.38 -6.43 -5.19
N PRO A 90 15.42 -5.87 -6.42
CA PRO A 90 16.56 -5.08 -6.88
C PRO A 90 16.77 -3.80 -6.06
N LEU A 91 15.76 -3.38 -5.29
CA LEU A 91 15.72 -2.11 -4.57
C LEU A 91 15.75 -2.31 -3.04
N GLU A 92 16.23 -3.46 -2.56
CA GLU A 92 16.20 -3.83 -1.14
C GLU A 92 16.76 -2.73 -0.22
N SER A 93 17.89 -2.13 -0.58
CA SER A 93 18.51 -1.06 0.20
C SER A 93 17.59 0.16 0.37
N LEU A 94 16.89 0.56 -0.69
CA LEU A 94 15.93 1.66 -0.65
C LEU A 94 14.68 1.24 0.12
N ASN A 95 14.17 0.04 -0.13
CA ASN A 95 12.99 -0.51 0.50
C ASN A 95 13.14 -0.62 2.02
N ARG A 96 14.32 -1.04 2.52
CA ARG A 96 14.64 -1.07 3.96
C ARG A 96 14.66 0.32 4.61
N VAL A 97 15.13 1.34 3.88
CA VAL A 97 15.10 2.73 4.38
C VAL A 97 13.67 3.23 4.50
N VAL A 98 12.85 3.01 3.46
CA VAL A 98 11.43 3.39 3.49
C VAL A 98 10.67 2.57 4.54
N PHE A 99 11.00 1.30 4.70
CA PHE A 99 10.45 0.45 5.76
C PHE A 99 10.73 1.03 7.15
N THR A 100 11.96 1.47 7.41
CA THR A 100 12.33 2.10 8.69
C THR A 100 11.56 3.42 8.90
N PHE A 101 11.32 4.18 7.85
CA PHE A 101 10.48 5.38 7.91
C PHE A 101 9.02 5.01 8.26
N ASN A 102 8.44 4.03 7.58
CA ASN A 102 7.08 3.55 7.84
C ASN A 102 6.92 3.00 9.25
N ASP A 103 7.88 2.19 9.73
CA ASP A 103 7.91 1.64 11.10
C ASP A 103 7.86 2.76 12.15
N ARG A 104 8.70 3.80 11.98
CA ARG A 104 8.69 4.95 12.89
C ARG A 104 7.38 5.73 12.81
N MET A 105 6.87 5.99 11.62
CA MET A 105 5.58 6.68 11.46
C MET A 105 4.43 5.90 12.11
N TYR A 106 4.46 4.57 11.98
CA TYR A 106 3.47 3.69 12.58
C TYR A 106 3.51 3.81 14.12
N THR A 107 4.65 3.51 14.73
CA THR A 107 4.79 3.48 16.20
C THR A 107 4.59 4.85 16.85
N TRP A 108 5.02 5.93 16.21
CA TRP A 108 5.01 7.27 16.83
C TRP A 108 3.75 8.07 16.54
N VAL A 109 3.04 7.77 15.44
CA VAL A 109 1.89 8.59 15.00
C VAL A 109 0.64 7.74 14.82
N MET A 110 0.70 6.71 13.98
CA MET A 110 -0.51 5.98 13.58
C MET A 110 -1.07 5.13 14.71
N GLU A 111 -0.21 4.40 15.43
CA GLU A 111 -0.58 3.55 16.56
C GLU A 111 -1.23 4.36 17.70
N PRO A 112 -0.65 5.45 18.24
CA PRO A 112 -1.29 6.21 19.30
C PRO A 112 -2.61 6.87 18.87
N VAL A 113 -2.70 7.33 17.62
CA VAL A 113 -3.96 7.88 17.06
C VAL A 113 -5.04 6.80 16.97
N ALA A 114 -4.69 5.61 16.46
CA ALA A 114 -5.61 4.47 16.37
C ALA A 114 -6.04 3.96 17.75
N ARG A 115 -5.12 3.91 18.73
CA ARG A 115 -5.44 3.59 20.14
C ARG A 115 -6.41 4.61 20.73
N GLY A 116 -6.16 5.90 20.55
CA GLY A 116 -7.06 6.97 20.99
C GLY A 116 -8.45 6.86 20.36
N TYR A 117 -8.52 6.62 19.05
CA TYR A 117 -9.77 6.38 18.32
C TYR A 117 -10.53 5.14 18.84
N SER A 118 -9.81 4.04 19.12
CA SER A 118 -10.40 2.82 19.68
C SER A 118 -10.96 3.00 21.09
N HIS A 119 -10.42 3.96 21.85
CA HIS A 119 -10.90 4.30 23.19
C HIS A 119 -12.20 5.11 23.14
N VAL A 120 -12.37 5.95 22.13
CA VAL A 120 -13.56 6.79 21.95
C VAL A 120 -14.72 6.01 21.30
N LEU A 121 -14.42 5.17 20.30
CA LEU A 121 -15.44 4.45 19.54
C LEU A 121 -15.41 2.93 19.80
N PRO A 122 -16.55 2.33 20.20
CA PRO A 122 -16.69 0.87 20.36
C PRO A 122 -16.36 0.10 19.07
N SER A 123 -15.90 -1.14 19.21
CA SER A 123 -15.57 -2.04 18.09
C SER A 123 -16.71 -2.22 17.09
N ASP A 124 -17.96 -2.22 17.55
CA ASP A 124 -19.13 -2.41 16.71
C ASP A 124 -19.30 -1.27 15.71
N ILE A 125 -19.19 -0.02 16.18
CA ILE A 125 -19.29 1.18 15.33
C ILE A 125 -18.13 1.20 14.33
N ARG A 126 -16.91 0.87 14.78
CA ARG A 126 -15.72 0.83 13.93
C ARG A 126 -15.85 -0.23 12.84
N SER A 127 -16.44 -1.37 13.16
CA SER A 127 -16.74 -2.44 12.21
C SER A 127 -17.81 -2.03 11.20
N CYS A 128 -18.81 -1.26 11.61
CA CYS A 128 -19.82 -0.70 10.70
C CYS A 128 -19.18 0.24 9.66
N PHE A 129 -18.30 1.16 10.08
CA PHE A 129 -17.57 2.02 9.16
C PHE A 129 -16.65 1.24 8.22
N SER A 130 -15.96 0.21 8.73
CA SER A 130 -15.13 -0.67 7.91
C SER A 130 -15.95 -1.36 6.81
N THR A 131 -17.13 -1.86 7.17
CA THR A 131 -18.06 -2.49 6.22
C THR A 131 -18.61 -1.49 5.20
N PHE A 132 -18.93 -0.27 5.64
CA PHE A 132 -19.41 0.80 4.75
C PHE A 132 -18.39 1.14 3.66
N PHE A 133 -17.14 1.41 4.05
CA PHE A 133 -16.08 1.69 3.08
C PHE A 133 -15.77 0.50 2.18
N ARG A 134 -15.94 -0.74 2.68
CA ARG A 134 -15.82 -1.96 1.87
C ARG A 134 -16.93 -2.04 0.83
N ASN A 135 -18.18 -1.79 1.22
CA ASN A 135 -19.34 -1.79 0.31
C ASN A 135 -19.18 -0.74 -0.80
N LEU A 136 -18.63 0.43 -0.46
CA LEU A 136 -18.39 1.51 -1.42
C LEU A 136 -17.34 1.17 -2.48
N LEU A 137 -16.48 0.16 -2.23
CA LEU A 137 -15.51 -0.37 -3.19
C LEU A 137 -16.04 -1.53 -4.03
N GLU A 138 -17.19 -2.12 -3.70
CA GLU A 138 -17.74 -3.27 -4.44
C GLU A 138 -17.96 -2.99 -5.94
N PRO A 139 -18.38 -1.79 -6.39
CA PRO A 139 -18.48 -1.50 -7.83
C PRO A 139 -17.13 -1.59 -8.56
N VAL A 140 -16.04 -1.15 -7.92
CA VAL A 140 -14.69 -1.24 -8.49
C VAL A 140 -14.25 -2.69 -8.59
N ARG A 141 -14.53 -3.47 -7.54
CA ARG A 141 -14.27 -4.91 -7.52
C ARG A 141 -15.07 -5.64 -8.58
N PHE A 142 -16.34 -5.29 -8.78
CA PHE A 142 -17.21 -5.87 -9.81
C PHE A 142 -16.62 -5.68 -11.21
N ILE A 143 -16.14 -4.48 -11.52
CA ILE A 143 -15.49 -4.22 -12.81
C ILE A 143 -14.21 -5.05 -12.93
N ASN A 144 -13.39 -5.11 -11.90
CA ASN A 144 -12.15 -5.89 -11.93
C ASN A 144 -12.41 -7.40 -12.04
N THR A 145 -13.39 -7.97 -11.34
CA THR A 145 -13.75 -9.39 -11.48
C THR A 145 -14.27 -9.71 -12.88
N LEU A 146 -15.01 -8.78 -13.52
CA LEU A 146 -15.44 -8.93 -14.90
C LEU A 146 -14.24 -8.90 -15.87
N LEU A 147 -13.31 -7.97 -15.69
CA LEU A 147 -12.10 -7.86 -16.51
C LEU A 147 -11.16 -9.06 -16.34
N GLN A 148 -11.19 -9.71 -15.17
CA GLN A 148 -10.49 -10.97 -14.89
C GLN A 148 -11.20 -12.22 -15.46
N GLY A 149 -12.42 -12.08 -16.01
CA GLY A 149 -13.22 -13.20 -16.51
C GLY A 149 -13.87 -14.06 -15.41
N ARG A 150 -13.88 -13.59 -14.15
CA ARG A 150 -14.42 -14.29 -12.98
C ARG A 150 -15.91 -13.98 -12.85
N PHE A 151 -16.75 -14.57 -13.71
CA PHE A 151 -18.19 -14.25 -13.76
C PHE A 151 -18.96 -14.66 -12.50
N THR A 152 -18.65 -15.80 -11.90
CA THR A 152 -19.24 -16.25 -10.63
C THR A 152 -18.97 -15.24 -9.52
N ASP A 153 -17.72 -14.80 -9.42
CA ASP A 153 -17.28 -13.86 -8.40
C ASP A 153 -17.87 -12.46 -8.63
N SER A 154 -17.98 -12.05 -9.89
CA SER A 154 -18.67 -10.81 -10.28
C SER A 154 -20.13 -10.82 -9.83
N GLY A 155 -20.84 -11.94 -10.03
CA GLY A 155 -22.20 -12.14 -9.53
C GLY A 155 -22.28 -12.02 -8.01
N THR A 156 -21.36 -12.65 -7.29
CA THR A 156 -21.26 -12.56 -5.83
C THR A 156 -21.04 -11.12 -5.36
N VAL A 157 -20.08 -10.39 -5.95
CA VAL A 157 -19.80 -8.98 -5.61
C VAL A 157 -21.04 -8.11 -5.85
N LEU A 158 -21.73 -8.30 -6.98
CA LEU A 158 -22.93 -7.53 -7.31
C LEU A 158 -24.05 -7.80 -6.31
N VAL A 159 -24.32 -9.06 -5.98
CA VAL A 159 -25.35 -9.45 -4.99
C VAL A 159 -25.01 -8.89 -3.61
N ARG A 160 -23.74 -8.98 -3.19
CA ARG A 160 -23.26 -8.40 -1.93
C ARG A 160 -23.51 -6.89 -1.88
N PHE A 161 -23.15 -6.17 -2.93
CA PHE A 161 -23.37 -4.73 -3.03
C PHE A 161 -24.86 -4.38 -2.90
N LEU A 162 -25.74 -5.11 -3.58
CA LEU A 162 -27.18 -4.88 -3.53
C LEU A 162 -27.74 -5.15 -2.13
N ILE A 163 -27.43 -6.32 -1.55
CA ILE A 163 -27.92 -6.72 -0.21
C ILE A 163 -27.40 -5.76 0.86
N ASN A 164 -26.11 -5.46 0.87
CA ASN A 164 -25.51 -4.60 1.89
C ASN A 164 -25.99 -3.14 1.74
N SER A 165 -26.19 -2.66 0.51
CA SER A 165 -26.72 -1.31 0.29
C SER A 165 -28.20 -1.17 0.67
N THR A 166 -29.01 -2.22 0.49
CA THR A 166 -30.46 -2.20 0.76
C THR A 166 -30.80 -2.64 2.19
N CYS A 167 -30.48 -3.88 2.54
CA CYS A 167 -30.75 -4.49 3.84
C CYS A 167 -29.69 -4.13 4.89
N GLY A 168 -28.45 -3.82 4.47
CA GLY A 168 -27.33 -3.48 5.34
C GLY A 168 -27.20 -2.00 5.68
N ILE A 169 -28.26 -1.21 5.51
CA ILE A 169 -28.28 0.25 5.77
C ILE A 169 -27.13 0.92 4.99
N TYR A 170 -27.22 0.98 3.65
CA TYR A 170 -26.19 1.59 2.79
C TYR A 170 -24.78 0.99 2.93
N GLY A 171 -24.67 -0.24 3.45
CA GLY A 171 -23.40 -0.95 3.62
C GLY A 171 -22.79 -0.84 5.02
N PHE A 172 -23.46 -0.25 6.01
CA PHE A 172 -22.97 -0.27 7.39
C PHE A 172 -23.01 -1.67 8.02
N ALA A 173 -23.82 -2.60 7.50
CA ALA A 173 -23.87 -3.99 7.95
C ALA A 173 -23.61 -4.98 6.80
N ASP A 174 -22.82 -6.02 7.05
CA ASP A 174 -22.53 -7.08 6.07
C ASP A 174 -23.57 -8.20 6.20
N VAL A 175 -24.79 -7.89 5.77
CA VAL A 175 -25.92 -8.82 5.78
C VAL A 175 -25.67 -9.96 4.79
N ALA A 176 -25.02 -9.67 3.67
CA ALA A 176 -24.72 -10.67 2.65
C ALA A 176 -23.84 -11.81 3.16
N ALA A 177 -22.80 -11.50 3.96
CA ALA A 177 -21.97 -12.54 4.57
C ALA A 177 -22.70 -13.26 5.72
N ARG A 178 -23.37 -12.51 6.62
CA ARG A 178 -23.93 -13.07 7.86
C ARG A 178 -25.16 -13.95 7.65
N GLU A 179 -26.07 -13.52 6.78
CA GLU A 179 -27.37 -14.18 6.61
C GLU A 179 -27.43 -15.06 5.35
N PHE A 180 -26.66 -14.70 4.32
CA PHE A 180 -26.73 -15.35 3.00
C PHE A 180 -25.44 -16.09 2.62
N ASN A 181 -24.43 -16.11 3.49
CA ASN A 181 -23.17 -16.82 3.30
C ASN A 181 -22.45 -16.47 1.98
N PHE A 182 -22.54 -15.22 1.54
CA PHE A 182 -21.73 -14.71 0.43
C PHE A 182 -20.43 -14.13 0.99
N PRO A 183 -19.27 -14.81 0.90
CA PRO A 183 -18.02 -14.28 1.42
C PRO A 183 -17.55 -13.05 0.63
N PRO A 184 -16.80 -12.13 1.25
CA PRO A 184 -16.14 -11.04 0.53
C PRO A 184 -15.22 -11.58 -0.57
N VAL A 185 -15.22 -10.91 -1.71
CA VAL A 185 -14.34 -11.21 -2.85
C VAL A 185 -13.45 -10.00 -3.05
N GLU A 186 -12.14 -10.21 -3.15
CA GLU A 186 -11.20 -9.15 -3.48
C GLU A 186 -10.84 -9.17 -4.97
N ALA A 187 -10.83 -7.97 -5.57
CA ALA A 187 -10.45 -7.76 -6.95
C ALA A 187 -9.89 -6.33 -7.13
N THR A 188 -8.65 -6.24 -7.57
CA THR A 188 -7.95 -4.98 -7.87
C THR A 188 -7.44 -4.97 -9.30
N LEU A 189 -7.17 -3.79 -9.85
CA LEU A 189 -6.60 -3.66 -11.18
C LEU A 189 -5.20 -4.29 -11.27
N GLY A 190 -4.43 -4.28 -10.18
CA GLY A 190 -3.17 -5.02 -10.10
C GLY A 190 -3.35 -6.50 -10.40
N GLN A 191 -4.39 -7.13 -9.84
CA GLN A 191 -4.74 -8.52 -10.14
C GLN A 191 -5.25 -8.69 -11.58
N THR A 192 -6.07 -7.76 -12.06
CA THR A 192 -6.56 -7.77 -13.45
C THR A 192 -5.41 -7.75 -14.46
N LEU A 193 -4.43 -6.87 -14.25
CA LEU A 193 -3.23 -6.79 -15.08
C LEU A 193 -2.41 -8.08 -15.01
N ALA A 194 -2.34 -8.72 -13.84
CA ALA A 194 -1.70 -10.02 -13.70
C ALA A 194 -2.39 -11.11 -14.55
N THR A 195 -3.73 -11.15 -14.53
CA THR A 195 -4.53 -12.07 -15.36
C THR A 195 -4.29 -11.83 -16.85
N TRP A 196 -3.98 -10.61 -17.25
CA TRP A 196 -3.62 -10.26 -18.63
C TRP A 196 -2.14 -10.49 -18.97
N GLY A 197 -1.37 -11.11 -18.06
CA GLY A 197 0.03 -11.48 -18.30
C GLY A 197 1.05 -10.38 -17.95
N VAL A 198 0.65 -9.29 -17.31
CA VAL A 198 1.59 -8.27 -16.82
C VAL A 198 2.30 -8.80 -15.58
N GLY A 199 3.62 -8.95 -15.69
CA GLY A 199 4.47 -9.37 -14.57
C GLY A 199 4.43 -8.39 -13.40
N ASP A 200 4.83 -8.87 -12.22
CA ASP A 200 4.84 -8.09 -10.98
C ASP A 200 5.73 -6.82 -11.06
N GLY A 201 6.79 -6.88 -11.86
CA GLY A 201 7.83 -5.86 -11.87
C GLY A 201 8.72 -5.96 -10.62
N CYS A 202 9.25 -4.84 -10.14
CA CYS A 202 10.05 -4.81 -8.92
C CYS A 202 9.17 -4.79 -7.66
N TYR A 203 9.65 -5.43 -6.60
CA TYR A 203 9.14 -5.20 -5.25
C TYR A 203 9.55 -3.82 -4.77
N LEU A 204 8.62 -3.10 -4.15
CA LEU A 204 8.90 -1.83 -3.51
C LEU A 204 8.10 -1.64 -2.21
N VAL A 205 8.72 -0.96 -1.26
CA VAL A 205 8.04 -0.46 -0.08
C VAL A 205 7.67 1.00 -0.34
N VAL A 206 6.38 1.27 -0.39
CA VAL A 206 5.85 2.61 -0.64
C VAL A 206 5.77 3.36 0.69
N PRO A 207 6.20 4.63 0.77
CA PRO A 207 6.07 5.44 1.96
C PRO A 207 4.60 5.53 2.38
N LEU A 208 4.36 5.34 3.67
CA LEU A 208 3.05 5.23 4.30
C LEU A 208 2.20 4.05 3.79
N TYR A 209 2.21 3.59 2.54
CA TYR A 209 1.34 2.45 2.11
C TYR A 209 1.85 1.07 2.58
N GLY A 210 3.16 0.83 2.49
CA GLY A 210 3.78 -0.46 2.84
C GLY A 210 4.23 -1.29 1.64
N SER A 211 4.26 -2.61 1.80
CA SER A 211 4.72 -3.59 0.80
C SER A 211 3.82 -3.60 -0.45
N SER A 212 4.41 -3.43 -1.63
CA SER A 212 3.72 -3.54 -2.92
C SER A 212 4.64 -4.02 -4.04
N THR A 213 4.08 -4.41 -5.18
CA THR A 213 4.80 -4.49 -6.45
C THR A 213 4.57 -3.24 -7.29
N LEU A 214 5.38 -3.02 -8.32
CA LEU A 214 5.19 -1.92 -9.26
C LEU A 214 3.83 -2.00 -9.97
N ARG A 215 3.44 -3.21 -10.43
CA ARG A 215 2.14 -3.44 -11.06
C ARG A 215 0.99 -3.16 -10.09
N ASP A 216 1.05 -3.73 -8.88
CA ASP A 216 -0.05 -3.61 -7.94
C ASP A 216 -0.18 -2.18 -7.40
N PHE A 217 0.95 -1.48 -7.22
CA PHE A 217 0.93 -0.07 -6.83
C PHE A 217 0.29 0.79 -7.91
N ALA A 218 0.67 0.60 -9.19
CA ALA A 218 0.05 1.30 -10.31
C ALA A 218 -1.45 0.99 -10.40
N GLY A 219 -1.83 -0.27 -10.18
CA GLY A 219 -3.22 -0.71 -10.14
C GLY A 219 -4.04 0.02 -9.06
N VAL A 220 -3.50 0.07 -7.83
CA VAL A 220 -4.14 0.74 -6.69
C VAL A 220 -4.27 2.25 -6.92
N VAL A 221 -3.27 2.89 -7.52
CA VAL A 221 -3.35 4.31 -7.90
C VAL A 221 -4.49 4.53 -8.90
N VAL A 222 -4.59 3.70 -9.94
CA VAL A 222 -5.65 3.84 -10.95
C VAL A 222 -7.03 3.53 -10.38
N ASP A 223 -7.19 2.45 -9.61
CA ASP A 223 -8.45 2.12 -8.93
C ASP A 223 -8.88 3.22 -7.96
N GLY A 224 -7.91 3.76 -7.20
CA GLY A 224 -8.11 4.86 -6.26
C GLY A 224 -8.58 6.13 -6.96
N PHE A 225 -7.79 6.68 -7.86
CA PHE A 225 -8.09 7.97 -8.50
C PHE A 225 -9.17 7.89 -9.58
N GLY A 226 -9.30 6.75 -10.27
CA GLY A 226 -10.16 6.61 -11.44
C GLY A 226 -11.54 6.03 -11.15
N MET A 227 -11.68 5.19 -10.12
CA MET A 227 -12.87 4.34 -9.97
C MET A 227 -13.49 4.36 -8.57
N THR A 228 -12.75 4.80 -7.56
CA THR A 228 -13.23 4.79 -6.19
C THR A 228 -14.08 6.04 -5.88
N PRO A 229 -15.35 5.88 -5.45
CA PRO A 229 -16.27 7.01 -5.29
C PRO A 229 -15.81 8.09 -4.31
N TYR A 230 -15.00 7.75 -3.30
CA TYR A 230 -14.55 8.71 -2.28
C TYR A 230 -13.16 9.34 -2.55
N TYR A 231 -12.53 9.02 -3.70
CA TYR A 231 -11.30 9.67 -4.16
C TYR A 231 -11.51 10.52 -5.41
N TYR A 232 -12.49 10.19 -6.24
CA TYR A 232 -12.96 11.07 -7.31
C TYR A 232 -13.53 12.36 -6.67
N PRO A 233 -13.37 13.57 -7.26
CA PRO A 233 -13.66 14.82 -6.56
C PRO A 233 -15.17 15.06 -6.45
N TRP A 234 -15.80 14.40 -5.48
CA TRP A 234 -17.10 14.80 -4.94
C TRP A 234 -16.97 16.12 -4.15
N THR A 235 -15.74 16.48 -3.79
CA THR A 235 -15.37 17.74 -3.17
C THR A 235 -14.03 18.24 -3.74
N ASN A 236 -13.89 19.56 -3.89
CA ASN A 236 -12.62 20.22 -4.20
C ASN A 236 -11.86 20.60 -2.92
N ASP A 237 -12.42 20.30 -1.74
CA ASP A 237 -11.81 20.59 -0.45
C ASP A 237 -10.83 19.48 -0.07
N LEU A 238 -9.55 19.84 -0.09
CA LEU A 238 -8.45 18.96 0.27
C LEU A 238 -8.55 18.44 1.71
N GLY A 239 -9.01 19.27 2.64
CA GLY A 239 -9.15 18.92 4.05
C GLY A 239 -10.23 17.87 4.27
N VAL A 240 -11.34 17.95 3.54
CA VAL A 240 -12.41 16.94 3.60
C VAL A 240 -11.92 15.60 3.06
N MET A 241 -11.23 15.59 1.91
CA MET A 241 -10.71 14.36 1.33
C MET A 241 -9.65 13.70 2.24
N ALA A 242 -8.71 14.50 2.75
CA ALA A 242 -7.72 14.01 3.71
C ALA A 242 -8.38 13.51 5.00
N GLY A 243 -9.45 14.17 5.48
CA GLY A 243 -10.19 13.76 6.66
C GLY A 243 -10.92 12.43 6.50
N VAL A 244 -11.63 12.23 5.37
CA VAL A 244 -12.29 10.95 5.05
C VAL A 244 -11.24 9.83 4.96
N TYR A 245 -10.14 10.11 4.28
CA TYR A 245 -9.05 9.16 4.11
C TYR A 245 -8.41 8.75 5.45
N LEU A 246 -7.94 9.73 6.22
CA LEU A 246 -7.32 9.51 7.53
C LEU A 246 -8.30 8.86 8.51
N GLY A 247 -9.58 9.22 8.44
CA GLY A 247 -10.63 8.60 9.25
C GLY A 247 -10.84 7.12 8.90
N LYS A 248 -10.93 6.80 7.61
CA LYS A 248 -11.01 5.41 7.12
C LYS A 248 -9.79 4.60 7.58
N GLU A 249 -8.60 5.16 7.43
CA GLU A 249 -7.36 4.46 7.77
C GLU A 249 -7.19 4.27 9.27
N THR A 250 -7.44 5.32 10.06
CA THR A 250 -7.44 5.24 11.53
C THR A 250 -8.46 4.21 12.01
N ASN A 251 -9.65 4.17 11.41
CA ASN A 251 -10.66 3.19 11.72
C ASN A 251 -10.18 1.77 11.42
N ARG A 252 -9.53 1.55 10.27
CA ARG A 252 -8.96 0.25 9.91
C ARG A 252 -7.86 -0.18 10.88
N LEU A 253 -6.88 0.69 11.13
CA LEU A 253 -5.78 0.44 12.07
C LEU A 253 -6.29 0.10 13.47
N SER A 254 -7.33 0.79 13.93
CA SER A 254 -7.90 0.56 15.26
C SER A 254 -8.47 -0.85 15.47
N LEU A 255 -8.85 -1.54 14.39
CA LEU A 255 -9.39 -2.91 14.44
C LEU A 255 -8.28 -3.97 14.50
N HIS A 256 -7.04 -3.59 14.19
CA HIS A 256 -5.87 -4.47 14.05
C HIS A 256 -4.70 -4.01 14.94
N LEU A 257 -5.02 -3.38 16.09
CA LEU A 257 -4.00 -2.89 17.01
C LEU A 257 -3.22 -4.06 17.63
N GLY A 258 -1.89 -4.00 17.60
CA GLY A 258 -1.02 -5.00 18.21
C GLY A 258 -0.49 -6.06 17.24
N GLU A 259 -1.18 -6.31 16.12
CA GLU A 259 -0.79 -7.38 15.21
C GLU A 259 0.54 -7.09 14.48
N TYR A 260 0.79 -5.82 14.15
CA TYR A 260 2.07 -5.37 13.56
C TYR A 260 3.23 -5.54 14.54
N GLU A 261 3.03 -5.13 15.79
CA GLU A 261 4.03 -5.24 16.85
C GLU A 261 4.31 -6.70 17.20
N GLU A 262 3.30 -7.55 17.15
CA GLU A 262 3.44 -8.98 17.34
C GLU A 262 4.26 -9.61 16.22
N LEU A 263 3.92 -9.34 14.96
CA LEU A 263 4.71 -9.78 13.80
C LEU A 263 6.17 -9.33 13.95
N LYS A 264 6.40 -8.07 14.30
CA LYS A 264 7.75 -7.51 14.48
C LYS A 264 8.52 -8.21 15.61
N LYS A 265 7.85 -8.55 16.71
CA LYS A 265 8.47 -9.24 17.87
C LYS A 265 8.80 -10.69 17.58
N LEU A 266 7.99 -11.38 16.77
CA LEU A 266 8.17 -12.79 16.43
C LEU A 266 9.19 -12.98 15.30
N SER A 267 9.37 -11.98 14.44
CA SER A 267 10.29 -12.04 13.31
C SER A 267 11.74 -11.69 13.68
N PHE A 268 12.71 -12.43 13.13
CA PHE A 268 14.14 -12.07 13.21
C PHE A 268 14.47 -10.83 12.35
N ASP A 269 13.93 -10.78 11.13
CA ASP A 269 13.99 -9.60 10.25
C ASP A 269 12.55 -9.18 9.87
N PRO A 270 11.99 -8.14 10.52
CA PRO A 270 10.63 -7.66 10.26
C PRO A 270 10.40 -7.23 8.81
N TYR A 271 11.44 -6.73 8.13
CA TYR A 271 11.32 -6.34 6.73
C TYR A 271 11.08 -7.55 5.84
N VAL A 272 11.90 -8.59 6.01
CA VAL A 272 11.78 -9.84 5.24
C VAL A 272 10.46 -10.53 5.56
N ALA A 273 10.05 -10.57 6.83
CA ALA A 273 8.78 -11.16 7.24
C ALA A 273 7.59 -10.50 6.54
N LEU A 274 7.54 -9.16 6.48
CA LEU A 274 6.45 -8.44 5.81
C LEU A 274 6.47 -8.57 4.29
N ARG A 275 7.67 -8.64 3.70
CA ARG A 275 7.81 -8.93 2.27
C ARG A 275 7.26 -10.31 1.97
N ASP A 276 7.72 -11.32 2.68
CA ASP A 276 7.35 -12.71 2.41
C ASP A 276 5.87 -12.95 2.70
N ALA A 277 5.33 -12.34 3.77
CA ALA A 277 3.90 -12.36 4.06
C ALA A 277 3.09 -11.66 2.95
N TYR A 278 3.62 -10.59 2.32
CA TYR A 278 3.00 -9.96 1.15
C TYR A 278 2.91 -10.89 -0.06
N PHE A 279 3.99 -11.60 -0.39
CA PHE A 279 3.96 -12.59 -1.48
C PHE A 279 3.05 -13.78 -1.17
N GLN A 280 2.99 -14.22 0.09
CA GLN A 280 2.08 -15.30 0.52
C GLN A 280 0.61 -14.88 0.43
N TYR A 281 0.28 -13.71 0.99
CA TYR A 281 -1.07 -13.14 0.91
C TYR A 281 -1.51 -13.06 -0.55
N ARG A 282 -0.65 -12.54 -1.43
CA ARG A 282 -0.94 -12.47 -2.86
C ARG A 282 -1.20 -13.84 -3.47
N ARG A 283 -0.29 -14.81 -3.27
CA ARG A 283 -0.45 -16.15 -3.85
C ARG A 283 -1.81 -16.72 -3.51
N LYS A 284 -2.22 -16.69 -2.23
CA LYS A 284 -3.53 -17.16 -1.78
C LYS A 284 -4.71 -16.46 -2.46
N HIS A 285 -4.60 -15.15 -2.73
CA HIS A 285 -5.67 -14.38 -3.38
C HIS A 285 -5.64 -14.45 -4.91
N PHE A 286 -4.54 -14.88 -5.51
CA PHE A 286 -4.42 -15.17 -6.94
C PHE A 286 -4.84 -16.60 -7.28
N THR A 287 -4.61 -17.56 -6.37
CA THR A 287 -4.97 -18.96 -6.53
C THR A 287 -6.30 -19.26 -5.82
N SER A 288 -7.41 -18.75 -6.35
CA SER A 288 -8.73 -19.35 -6.10
C SER A 288 -9.12 -20.19 -7.34
N PRO A 289 -9.75 -21.37 -7.17
CA PRO A 289 -9.59 -22.53 -8.03
C PRO A 289 -10.30 -22.35 -9.37
N GLY A 290 -9.60 -21.84 -10.37
CA GLY A 290 -10.16 -21.69 -11.71
C GLY A 290 -9.16 -21.34 -12.81
N THR A 291 -7.98 -20.82 -12.46
CA THR A 291 -6.91 -20.53 -13.44
C THR A 291 -5.76 -21.52 -13.30
N MET A 292 -6.08 -22.79 -13.55
CA MET A 292 -5.12 -23.77 -14.06
C MET A 292 -5.50 -23.98 -15.52
N TRP A 293 -4.96 -23.15 -16.42
CA TRP A 293 -4.96 -23.53 -17.82
C TRP A 293 -3.78 -24.48 -18.00
N GLU A 294 -4.10 -25.76 -18.19
CA GLU A 294 -3.21 -26.75 -18.81
C GLU A 294 -2.69 -26.26 -20.17
#